data_AF-A0A5W3ESG5-F1
#
_entry.id   AF-A0A5W3ESG5-F1
#
_cell.length_a   1.000
_cell.length_b   1.000
_cell.length_c   1.000
_cell.angle_alpha   90.00
_cell.angle_beta   90.00
_cell.angle_gamma   90.00
#
_symmetry.space_group_name_H-M   'P 1'
#
loop_
_entity.id
_entity.type
_entity.pdbx_description
1 polymer ?
#
loop_
_entity_poly.entity_id
_entity_poly.type
_entity_poly.pdbx_seq_one_letter_code
_entity_poly.pdbx_strand_id
1 'polypeptide(L)' 'MNLYLLERTDDIGYDEFDSIIVAAPTEQAACAIPPDCGHWMDCRWLPKERWDEGLTLTVTLIGTTHYPAGTVVHESFNAG' A
#
# COMPACT_ATOMS: atom_id res chain seq x y z
N MET A 1 5.07 -10.44 -13.99
CA MET A 1 4.52 -9.18 -13.44
C MET A 1 5.66 -8.29 -13.01
N ASN A 2 5.43 -6.98 -12.95
CA ASN A 2 6.38 -6.09 -12.31
C ASN A 2 6.19 -6.16 -10.79
N LEU A 3 7.27 -5.90 -10.06
CA LEU A 3 7.26 -5.81 -8.61
C LEU A 3 7.46 -4.34 -8.24
N TYR A 4 6.49 -3.76 -7.53
CA TYR A 4 6.50 -2.36 -7.14
C TYR A 4 6.55 -2.24 -5.62
N LEU A 5 7.36 -1.31 -5.14
CA LEU A 5 7.34 -0.82 -3.77
C LEU A 5 6.45 0.43 -3.73
N LEU A 6 5.43 0.42 -2.87
CA LEU A 6 4.58 1.56 -2.58
C LEU A 6 4.91 2.00 -1.16
N GLU A 7 5.34 3.25 -1.01
CA GLU A 7 5.72 3.84 0.27
C GLU A 7 4.88 5.08 0.51
N ARG A 8 4.33 5.21 1.72
CA ARG A 8 3.66 6.43 2.16
C ARG A 8 4.66 7.54 2.39
N THR A 9 4.27 8.73 1.96
CA THR A 9 5.03 9.97 2.18
C THR A 9 4.23 11.02 2.94
N ASP A 10 2.98 10.71 3.28
CA ASP A 10 2.19 11.45 4.25
C ASP A 10 2.61 11.11 5.70
N ASP A 11 1.93 11.72 6.69
CA ASP A 11 2.20 11.47 8.11
C ASP A 11 1.63 10.11 8.52
N ILE A 12 2.50 9.22 9.02
CA ILE A 12 2.16 7.83 9.31
C ILE A 12 1.86 7.69 10.80
N GLY A 13 0.61 7.35 11.11
CA GLY A 13 0.14 7.13 12.46
C GLY A 13 0.63 5.83 13.10
N TYR A 14 0.26 5.66 14.37
CA TYR A 14 0.38 4.39 15.10
C TYR A 14 -0.70 3.42 14.60
N ASP A 15 -0.38 2.14 14.50
CA ASP A 15 -1.21 1.08 13.94
C ASP A 15 -1.59 1.32 12.46
N GLU A 16 -0.66 1.80 11.64
CA GLU A 16 -0.89 2.04 10.20
C GLU A 16 0.15 1.34 9.31
N PHE A 17 -0.20 1.07 8.05
CA PHE A 17 0.77 0.56 7.07
C PHE A 17 1.60 1.70 6.50
N ASP A 18 2.93 1.55 6.49
CA ASP A 18 3.84 2.53 5.90
C ASP A 18 4.22 2.20 4.46
N SER A 19 4.32 0.91 4.12
CA SER A 19 4.73 0.47 2.81
C SER A 19 4.26 -0.94 2.48
N ILE A 20 4.06 -1.22 1.18
CA ILE A 20 3.77 -2.56 0.67
C ILE A 20 4.58 -2.86 -0.59
N ILE A 21 4.80 -4.14 -0.86
CA ILE A 21 5.35 -4.61 -2.12
C ILE A 21 4.27 -5.40 -2.86
N VAL A 22 3.97 -5.01 -4.10
CA VAL A 22 2.89 -5.62 -4.88
C VAL A 22 3.35 -6.09 -6.26
N ALA A 23 2.70 -7.16 -6.73
CA ALA A 23 2.82 -7.63 -8.10
C ALA A 23 1.74 -6.98 -8.98
N ALA A 24 2.14 -6.12 -9.93
CA ALA A 24 1.22 -5.41 -10.81
C ALA A 24 1.75 -5.32 -12.25
N PRO A 25 0.89 -5.15 -13.27
CA PRO A 25 1.33 -5.00 -14.65
C PRO A 25 1.86 -3.60 -14.94
N THR A 26 1.35 -2.59 -14.23
CA THR A 26 1.68 -1.17 -14.39
C THR A 26 1.74 -0.49 -13.03
N GLU A 27 2.35 0.69 -13.00
CA GLU A 27 2.39 1.55 -11.81
C GLU A 27 0.98 1.94 -11.35
N GLN A 28 0.09 2.31 -12.28
CA GLN A 28 -1.30 2.68 -11.97
C GLN A 28 -2.08 1.51 -11.36
N ALA A 29 -1.84 0.29 -11.84
CA ALA A 29 -2.45 -0.90 -11.25
C ALA A 29 -1.86 -1.21 -9.88
N ALA A 30 -0.59 -0.88 -9.64
CA ALA A 30 0.04 -1.01 -8.32
C ALA A 30 -0.64 -0.07 -7.31
N CYS A 31 -0.85 1.21 -7.66
CA CYS A 31 -1.53 2.19 -6.79
C CYS A 31 -2.95 1.81 -6.37
N ALA A 32 -3.61 0.94 -7.15
CA ALA A 32 -4.98 0.50 -6.87
C ALA A 32 -5.05 -0.69 -5.91
N ILE A 33 -3.91 -1.26 -5.50
CA ILE A 33 -3.84 -2.40 -4.60
C ILE A 33 -3.65 -1.88 -3.17
N PRO A 34 -4.63 -2.05 -2.26
CA PRO A 34 -4.45 -1.74 -0.85
C PRO A 34 -3.68 -2.86 -0.13
N PRO A 35 -3.29 -2.66 1.14
CA PRO A 35 -2.93 -3.75 2.03
C PRO A 35 -4.04 -4.82 2.08
N ASP A 36 -3.70 -6.07 2.38
CA ASP A 36 -4.60 -7.23 2.44
C ASP A 36 -5.71 -7.04 3.49
N CYS A 37 -5.47 -6.24 4.54
CA CYS A 37 -6.50 -5.88 5.52
C CYS A 37 -7.45 -4.75 5.05
N GLY A 38 -7.19 -4.16 3.88
CA GLY A 38 -8.09 -3.30 3.12
C GLY A 38 -7.79 -1.80 3.15
N HIS A 39 -7.07 -1.29 4.14
CA HIS A 39 -6.81 0.15 4.31
C HIS A 39 -5.37 0.41 4.77
N TRP A 40 -4.82 1.55 4.36
CA TRP A 40 -3.49 2.00 4.75
C TRP A 40 -3.49 2.62 6.14
N MET A 41 -4.53 3.40 6.45
CA MET A 41 -4.67 4.12 7.71
C MET A 41 -5.74 3.47 8.61
N ASP A 42 -5.52 3.50 9.92
CA ASP A 42 -6.50 3.10 10.94
C ASP A 42 -7.10 4.34 11.62
N CYS A 43 -7.82 5.14 10.83
CA CYS A 43 -8.48 6.36 11.31
C CYS A 43 -9.76 6.03 12.11
N ARG A 44 -9.63 5.42 13.30
CA ARG A 44 -10.77 4.95 14.13
C ARG A 44 -11.79 6.04 14.49
N TRP A 45 -11.42 7.31 14.38
CA TRP A 45 -12.31 8.47 14.61
C TRP A 45 -13.10 8.92 13.36
N LEU A 46 -12.85 8.33 12.18
CA LEU A 46 -13.56 8.59 10.93
C LEU A 46 -14.35 7.36 10.46
N PRO A 47 -15.41 7.57 9.64
CA PRO A 47 -16.01 6.48 8.85
C PRO A 47 -14.96 5.82 7.94
N LYS A 48 -15.08 4.50 7.72
CA LYS A 48 -14.12 3.69 6.95
C LYS A 48 -13.92 4.20 5.52
N GLU A 49 -14.94 4.79 4.93
CA GLU A 49 -14.89 5.37 3.57
C GLU A 49 -13.90 6.53 3.46
N ARG A 50 -13.45 7.08 4.59
CA ARG A 50 -12.52 8.21 4.67
C ARG A 50 -11.15 7.83 5.25
N TRP A 51 -10.88 6.55 5.50
CA TRP A 51 -9.62 6.15 6.16
C TRP A 51 -8.39 6.50 5.33
N ASP A 52 -8.43 6.34 4.01
CA ASP A 52 -7.28 6.65 3.14
C ASP A 52 -7.39 8.04 2.47
N GLU A 53 -8.23 8.95 2.99
CA GLU A 53 -8.32 10.33 2.48
C GLU A 53 -6.99 11.07 2.72
N GLY A 54 -6.37 11.56 1.64
CA GLY A 54 -5.10 12.30 1.72
C GLY A 54 -3.84 11.41 1.66
N LEU A 55 -4.00 10.10 1.50
CA LEU A 55 -2.91 9.16 1.26
C LEU A 55 -2.03 9.63 0.10
N THR A 56 -0.72 9.70 0.33
CA THR A 56 0.26 10.02 -0.71
C THR A 56 1.29 8.91 -0.81
N LEU A 57 1.37 8.27 -1.97
CA LEU A 57 2.29 7.15 -2.22
C LEU A 57 3.38 7.56 -3.20
N THR A 58 4.62 7.16 -2.91
CA THR A 58 5.66 6.99 -3.92
C THR A 58 5.61 5.57 -4.45
N VAL A 59 5.78 5.41 -5.76
CA VAL A 59 5.76 4.10 -6.42
C VAL A 59 7.07 3.86 -7.15
N THR A 60 7.77 2.81 -6.75
CA THR A 60 9.09 2.47 -7.30
C THR A 60 9.04 1.09 -7.92
N LEU A 61 9.43 0.97 -9.20
CA LEU A 61 9.66 -0.34 -9.83
C LEU A 61 10.94 -0.96 -9.26
N ILE A 62 10.82 -2.03 -8.49
CA ILE A 62 11.95 -2.69 -7.82
C ILE A 62 12.38 -4.00 -8.50
N GLY A 63 11.59 -4.50 -9.45
CA GLY A 63 11.96 -5.67 -10.22
C GLY A 63 10.80 -6.33 -10.95
N THR A 64 10.91 -7.64 -11.16
CA THR A 64 9.86 -8.48 -11.77
C THR A 64 9.61 -9.71 -10.92
N THR A 65 8.43 -10.31 -11.07
CA THR A 65 8.01 -11.49 -10.31
C THR A 65 7.10 -12.41 -11.12
N HIS A 66 7.01 -13.66 -10.68
CA HIS A 66 6.10 -14.68 -11.19
C HIS A 66 4.72 -14.65 -10.52
N TYR A 67 4.54 -13.89 -9.43
CA TYR A 67 3.25 -13.75 -8.76
C TYR A 67 2.18 -13.12 -9.68
N PRO A 68 0.90 -13.49 -9.51
CA PRO A 68 -0.19 -12.93 -10.29
C PRO A 68 -0.45 -11.46 -9.94
N ALA A 69 -1.20 -10.78 -10.82
CA ALA A 69 -1.65 -9.40 -10.60
C ALA A 69 -2.45 -9.28 -9.31
N GLY A 70 -2.20 -8.22 -8.53
CA GLY A 70 -2.92 -7.98 -7.28
C GLY A 70 -2.33 -8.67 -6.07
N THR A 71 -1.24 -9.45 -6.22
CA THR A 71 -0.59 -10.09 -5.07
C THR A 71 0.14 -9.05 -4.24
N VAL A 72 -0.22 -8.92 -2.96
CA VAL A 72 0.60 -8.26 -1.95
C VAL A 72 1.66 -9.27 -1.48
N VAL A 73 2.93 -8.93 -1.70
CA VAL A 73 4.08 -9.80 -1.41
C VAL A 73 4.61 -9.55 0.00
N HIS A 74 4.57 -8.30 0.43
CA HIS A 74 5.02 -7.88 1.75
C HIS A 74 4.29 -6.60 2.17
N GLU A 75 4.12 -6.45 3.47
CA GLU A 75 3.50 -5.29 4.11
C GLU A 75 4.33 -4.91 5.33
N SER A 76 4.56 -3.61 5.47
CA SER A 76 5.16 -3.02 6.66
C SER A 76 4.09 -2.27 7.44
N PHE A 77 4.00 -2.58 8.74
CA PHE A 77 2.99 -2.05 9.65
C PHE A 77 3.66 -1.40 10.85
N ASN A 78 3.36 -0.13 11.07
CA ASN A 78 3.87 0.67 12.17
C ASN A 78 3.05 0.43 13.44
N ALA A 79 3.47 -0.56 14.25
CA ALA A 79 2.84 -0.86 15.54
C ALA A 79 3.34 0.01 16.71
N GLY A 80 4.14 1.06 16.45
CA GLY A 80 4.72 1.99 17.43
C GLY A 80 6.07 1.61 18.02
#